data_AF-M2S087-F1
#
_entry.id   AF-M2S087-F1
#
_cell.length_a   1.000
_cell.length_b   1.000
_cell.length_c   1.000
_cell.angle_alpha   90.00
_cell.angle_beta   90.00
_cell.angle_gamma   90.00
#
_symmetry.space_group_name_H-M   'P 1'
#
loop_
_entity.id
_entity.type
_entity.pdbx_description
1 polymer ?
#
loop_
_entity_poly.entity_id
_entity_poly.type
_entity_poly.pdbx_seq_one_letter_code
_entity_poly.pdbx_strand_id
1 'polypeptide(L)'
;MSRWTDMDSDAERLPSGFERLGYDADTQTYTFRDADGIMYESEPGNRYSKLHRVDSQSSSRSSRSASIHLLDNRNGRPSRTFDEMFNDHQDVISKDNREAVRMMLPFALIILVFLILVFKLLYAGDAESLTPAKESLDCHQGSHEVPIKQGDTCWAIAQTSHVTVEELLELQGNAHVDCDRLVPGKGICVPA
;
A
#
# COMPACT_ATOMS: atom_id res chain seq x y z
N MET A 1 14.26 24.81 5.97
CA MET A 1 14.03 25.92 5.03
C MET A 1 14.45 25.44 3.66
N SER A 2 13.47 25.31 2.78
CA SER A 2 13.52 24.67 1.45
C SER A 2 14.53 25.38 0.55
N ARG A 3 15.62 24.71 0.18
CA ARG A 3 16.74 25.24 -0.62
C ARG A 3 16.63 24.87 -2.12
N TRP A 4 15.41 24.66 -2.61
CA TRP A 4 15.16 24.05 -3.93
C TRP A 4 14.17 24.82 -4.83
N THR A 5 13.74 26.03 -4.45
CA THR A 5 12.86 26.87 -5.31
C THR A 5 13.63 27.80 -6.25
N ASP A 6 14.93 28.02 -6.02
CA ASP A 6 15.71 29.01 -6.78
C ASP A 6 16.24 28.51 -8.13
N MET A 7 16.08 27.23 -8.48
CA MET A 7 16.59 26.68 -9.76
C MET A 7 15.60 26.76 -10.93
N ASP A 8 14.34 27.10 -10.68
CA ASP A 8 13.29 27.24 -11.71
C ASP A 8 13.00 28.70 -12.09
N SER A 9 13.88 29.64 -11.74
CA SER A 9 13.68 31.04 -12.13
C SER A 9 13.83 31.20 -13.65
N ASP A 10 12.70 31.37 -14.32
CA ASP A 10 12.63 31.61 -15.76
C ASP A 10 12.97 33.03 -16.19
N ALA A 11 13.39 33.87 -15.24
CA ALA A 11 13.72 35.27 -15.47
C ALA A 11 14.81 35.47 -16.56
N GLU A 12 15.72 34.50 -16.71
CA GLU A 12 16.77 34.53 -17.72
C GLU A 12 16.29 34.12 -19.13
N ARG A 13 15.16 33.40 -19.22
CA ARG A 13 14.59 32.90 -20.48
C ARG A 13 13.47 33.80 -21.01
N LEU A 14 12.90 34.62 -20.14
CA LEU A 14 11.78 35.48 -20.45
C LEU A 14 12.25 36.89 -20.81
N PRO A 15 11.54 37.58 -21.72
CA PRO A 15 11.75 39.00 -21.95
C PRO A 15 11.63 39.80 -20.64
N SER A 16 12.38 40.89 -20.53
CA SER A 16 12.34 41.75 -19.33
C SER A 16 10.91 42.19 -19.01
N GLY A 17 10.46 41.91 -17.78
CA GLY A 17 9.11 42.27 -17.32
C GLY A 17 8.04 41.19 -17.55
N PHE A 18 8.40 40.01 -18.07
CA PHE A 18 7.51 38.85 -18.13
C PHE A 18 7.73 37.91 -16.94
N GLU A 19 6.63 37.51 -16.31
CA GLU A 19 6.60 36.51 -15.25
C GLU A 19 5.78 35.30 -15.68
N ARG A 20 6.28 34.08 -15.43
CA ARG A 20 5.52 32.85 -15.68
C ARG A 20 4.54 32.62 -14.53
N LEU A 21 3.27 32.43 -14.85
CA LEU A 21 2.20 32.18 -13.87
C LEU A 21 1.92 30.70 -13.67
N GLY A 22 2.08 29.88 -14.70
CA GLY A 22 1.80 28.44 -14.60
C GLY A 22 2.05 27.66 -15.87
N TYR A 23 1.91 26.34 -15.74
CA TYR A 23 1.97 25.37 -16.82
C TYR A 23 0.69 24.53 -16.79
N ASP A 24 0.01 24.47 -17.92
CA ASP A 24 -1.11 23.55 -18.16
C ASP A 24 -0.55 22.27 -18.78
N ALA A 25 -0.66 21.16 -18.06
CA ALA A 25 -0.13 19.88 -18.50
C ALA A 25 -0.97 19.23 -19.60
N ASP A 26 -2.27 19.56 -19.68
CA ASP A 26 -3.21 18.96 -20.63
C ASP A 26 -3.02 19.56 -22.02
N THR A 27 -2.86 20.88 -22.10
CA THR A 27 -2.57 21.61 -23.34
C THR A 27 -1.08 21.75 -23.62
N GLN A 28 -0.23 21.44 -22.63
CA GLN A 28 1.21 21.67 -22.65
C GLN A 28 1.58 23.13 -22.92
N THR A 29 0.77 24.09 -22.45
CA THR A 29 1.00 25.53 -22.63
C THR A 29 1.46 26.21 -21.34
N TYR A 30 2.29 27.23 -21.49
CA TYR A 30 2.71 28.10 -20.40
C TYR A 30 1.95 29.42 -20.46
N THR A 31 1.55 29.91 -19.28
CA THR A 31 0.90 31.20 -19.13
C THR A 31 1.88 32.21 -18.52
N PHE A 32 1.86 33.42 -19.07
CA PHE A 32 2.74 34.51 -18.67
C PHE A 32 1.96 35.80 -18.47
N ARG A 33 2.55 36.69 -17.68
CA ARG A 33 2.04 38.03 -17.43
C ARG A 33 3.16 39.04 -17.63
N ASP A 34 2.87 40.13 -18.34
CA ASP A 34 3.81 41.23 -18.51
C ASP A 34 3.72 42.25 -17.35
N ALA A 35 4.57 43.29 -17.40
CA ALA A 35 4.61 44.36 -16.40
C ALA A 35 3.30 45.19 -16.35
N ASP A 36 2.57 45.26 -17.46
CA ASP A 36 1.28 45.96 -17.58
C ASP A 36 0.10 45.08 -17.13
N GLY A 37 0.36 43.81 -16.82
CA GLY A 37 -0.61 42.82 -16.37
C GLY A 37 -1.40 42.14 -17.49
N ILE A 38 -0.97 42.28 -18.73
CA ILE A 38 -1.51 41.58 -19.90
C ILE A 38 -1.04 40.13 -19.89
N MET A 39 -1.97 39.24 -20.24
CA MET A 39 -1.75 37.79 -20.23
C MET A 39 -1.29 37.30 -21.60
N TYR A 40 -0.37 36.34 -21.59
CA TYR A 40 0.18 35.71 -22.78
C TYR A 40 0.27 34.20 -22.62
N GLU A 41 0.15 33.48 -23.73
CA GLU A 41 0.22 32.02 -23.79
C GLU A 41 1.27 31.55 -24.81
N SER A 42 1.98 30.46 -24.50
CA SER A 42 2.89 29.79 -25.43
C SER A 42 2.16 28.84 -26.37
N GLU A 43 2.85 28.42 -27.43
CA GLU A 43 2.42 27.27 -28.23
C GLU A 43 2.54 25.96 -27.42
N PRO A 44 1.71 24.93 -27.71
CA PRO A 44 1.78 23.62 -27.07
C PRO A 44 3.16 22.96 -27.18
N GLY A 45 3.66 22.42 -26.08
CA GLY A 45 4.86 21.56 -26.02
C GLY A 45 6.19 22.25 -26.33
N ASN A 46 6.19 23.57 -26.57
CA ASN A 46 7.39 24.30 -26.98
C ASN A 46 8.07 25.01 -25.81
N ARG A 47 9.38 24.79 -25.67
CA ARG A 47 10.21 25.49 -24.66
C ARG A 47 10.61 26.92 -25.07
N TYR A 48 10.62 27.22 -26.38
CA TYR A 48 11.01 28.51 -26.95
C TYR A 48 10.06 28.88 -28.11
N SER A 49 8.87 29.39 -27.79
CA SER A 49 7.90 29.84 -28.81
C SER A 49 7.65 31.34 -28.74
N LYS A 50 6.99 31.87 -29.77
CA LYS A 50 6.38 33.20 -29.69
C LYS A 50 5.23 33.16 -28.67
N LEU A 51 5.04 34.25 -27.95
CA LEU A 51 3.95 34.42 -26.99
C LEU A 51 2.77 35.09 -27.68
N HIS A 52 1.59 34.48 -27.55
CA HIS A 52 0.34 35.02 -28.09
C HIS A 52 -0.42 35.76 -27.00
N ARG A 53 -0.79 37.01 -27.27
CA ARG A 53 -1.58 37.82 -26.33
C ARG A 53 -2.95 37.19 -26.17
N VAL A 54 -3.31 36.88 -24.94
CA VAL A 54 -4.65 36.42 -24.59
C VAL A 54 -5.52 37.66 -24.47
N ASP A 55 -6.31 37.96 -25.50
CA ASP A 55 -7.24 39.07 -25.47
C ASP A 55 -8.24 38.86 -24.33
N SER A 56 -8.19 39.76 -23.35
CA SER A 56 -9.01 39.78 -22.13
C SER A 56 -10.51 40.03 -22.38
N GLN A 57 -11.01 39.78 -23.59
CA GLN A 57 -12.43 39.82 -23.89
C GLN A 57 -13.19 38.60 -23.36
N SER A 58 -12.48 37.60 -22.82
CA SER A 58 -13.07 36.45 -22.11
C SER A 58 -13.15 36.62 -20.58
N SER A 59 -12.52 37.64 -19.98
CA SER A 59 -12.48 37.81 -18.52
C SER A 59 -13.43 38.89 -17.97
N SER A 60 -14.20 39.60 -18.79
CA SER A 60 -15.19 40.59 -18.33
C SER A 60 -16.56 39.99 -17.97
N ARG A 61 -16.61 38.76 -17.42
CA ARG A 61 -17.85 38.18 -16.84
C ARG A 61 -17.70 37.57 -15.45
N SER A 62 -16.54 37.74 -14.81
CA SER A 62 -16.36 37.33 -13.42
C SER A 62 -15.91 38.54 -12.60
N SER A 63 -16.88 39.29 -12.07
CA SER A 63 -16.80 40.21 -10.92
C SER A 63 -17.83 41.35 -11.03
N ARG A 64 -19.13 41.04 -11.19
CA ARG A 64 -20.20 41.92 -10.70
C ARG A 64 -21.33 41.10 -10.09
N SER A 65 -21.32 41.13 -8.76
CA SER A 65 -22.51 41.24 -7.93
C SER A 65 -23.39 40.00 -7.80
N ALA A 66 -23.41 39.50 -6.56
CA ALA A 66 -24.60 39.02 -5.90
C ALA A 66 -25.86 39.76 -6.38
N SER A 67 -26.66 39.12 -7.22
CA SER A 67 -28.07 39.42 -7.36
C SER A 67 -28.81 38.10 -7.44
N ILE A 68 -29.43 37.81 -6.30
CA ILE A 68 -30.46 36.81 -6.04
C ILE A 68 -31.30 36.49 -7.28
N HIS A 69 -31.47 35.18 -7.52
CA HIS A 69 -32.55 34.60 -8.31
C HIS A 69 -33.86 35.35 -8.08
N LEU A 70 -34.41 35.98 -9.11
CA LEU A 70 -35.81 35.85 -9.48
C LEU A 70 -35.90 36.28 -10.93
N LEU A 71 -36.18 35.32 -11.82
CA LEU A 71 -37.21 35.37 -12.85
C LEU A 71 -36.96 34.23 -13.86
N ASP A 72 -37.84 33.24 -13.75
CA ASP A 72 -38.53 32.52 -14.83
C ASP A 72 -37.73 32.08 -16.06
N ASN A 73 -37.57 30.76 -16.24
CA ASN A 73 -37.43 30.19 -17.57
C ASN A 73 -38.19 28.87 -17.68
N ARG A 74 -39.44 28.98 -18.12
CA ARG A 74 -40.24 27.89 -18.66
C ARG A 74 -39.55 27.31 -19.90
N ASN A 75 -39.31 25.99 -19.88
CA ASN A 75 -39.00 25.11 -21.02
C ASN A 75 -37.52 24.92 -21.43
N GLY A 76 -36.68 24.44 -20.52
CA GLY A 76 -35.39 23.82 -20.84
C GLY A 76 -35.03 22.77 -19.80
N ARG A 77 -34.50 21.63 -20.23
CA ARG A 77 -34.12 20.43 -19.44
C ARG A 77 -33.50 20.78 -18.07
N PRO A 78 -33.73 19.99 -17.01
CA PRO A 78 -33.20 20.29 -15.69
C PRO A 78 -31.68 20.42 -15.75
N SER A 79 -31.20 21.59 -15.34
CA SER A 79 -29.78 21.86 -15.10
C SER A 79 -29.28 20.83 -14.10
N ARG A 80 -28.34 19.97 -14.53
CA ARG A 80 -27.69 18.99 -13.67
C ARG A 80 -27.18 19.67 -12.42
N THR A 81 -27.55 19.15 -11.25
CA THR A 81 -27.17 19.75 -9.96
C THR A 81 -25.66 19.58 -9.75
N PHE A 82 -25.06 20.45 -8.94
CA PHE A 82 -23.64 20.39 -8.61
C PHE A 82 -23.23 18.99 -8.11
N ASP A 83 -24.11 18.33 -7.36
CA ASP A 83 -23.95 16.95 -6.87
C ASP A 83 -23.83 15.88 -7.98
N GLU A 84 -24.47 16.08 -9.15
CA GLU A 84 -24.33 15.16 -10.29
C GLU A 84 -22.98 15.31 -11.01
N MET A 85 -22.38 16.51 -10.99
CA MET A 85 -21.11 16.79 -11.68
C MET A 85 -19.89 16.22 -10.93
N PHE A 86 -19.94 16.18 -9.59
CA PHE A 86 -18.88 15.55 -8.78
C PHE A 86 -18.93 14.02 -8.84
N ASN A 87 -20.12 13.44 -8.86
CA ASN A 87 -20.28 11.99 -8.92
C ASN A 87 -19.86 11.40 -10.27
N ASP A 88 -20.12 12.10 -11.38
CA ASP A 88 -19.70 11.65 -12.71
C ASP A 88 -18.16 11.61 -12.84
N HIS A 89 -17.45 12.57 -12.23
CA HIS A 89 -15.98 12.62 -12.24
C HIS A 89 -15.32 11.46 -11.47
N GLN A 90 -15.94 11.01 -10.37
CA GLN A 90 -15.47 9.86 -9.59
C GLN A 90 -15.58 8.54 -10.39
N ASP A 91 -16.61 8.43 -11.24
CA ASP A 91 -16.88 7.25 -12.05
C ASP A 91 -15.99 7.12 -13.28
N VAL A 92 -15.50 8.22 -13.85
CA VAL A 92 -14.53 8.18 -14.96
C VAL A 92 -13.12 7.83 -14.45
N ILE A 93 -12.69 8.43 -13.34
CA ILE A 93 -11.36 8.17 -12.74
C ILE A 93 -11.23 6.71 -12.29
N SER A 94 -12.29 6.12 -11.74
CA SER A 94 -12.27 4.71 -11.28
C SER A 94 -12.23 3.69 -12.42
N LYS A 95 -12.79 4.01 -13.60
CA LYS A 95 -12.74 3.14 -14.79
C LYS A 95 -11.34 3.12 -15.40
N ASP A 96 -10.73 4.29 -15.55
CA ASP A 96 -9.38 4.43 -16.11
C ASP A 96 -8.33 3.71 -15.25
N ASN A 97 -8.44 3.86 -13.93
CA ASN A 97 -7.58 3.17 -12.98
C ASN A 97 -7.69 1.63 -13.08
N ARG A 98 -8.87 1.10 -13.42
CA ARG A 98 -9.08 -0.34 -13.50
C ARG A 98 -8.47 -0.95 -14.77
N GLU A 99 -8.49 -0.22 -15.88
CA GLU A 99 -7.82 -0.64 -17.11
C GLU A 99 -6.29 -0.55 -16.98
N ALA A 100 -5.78 0.53 -16.41
CA ALA A 100 -4.35 0.68 -16.10
C ALA A 100 -3.85 -0.42 -15.14
N VAL A 101 -4.59 -0.72 -14.06
CA VAL A 101 -4.26 -1.81 -13.14
C VAL A 101 -4.29 -3.17 -13.84
N ARG A 102 -5.25 -3.44 -14.73
CA ARG A 102 -5.31 -4.71 -15.49
C ARG A 102 -4.09 -4.87 -16.41
N MET A 103 -3.54 -3.79 -16.96
CA MET A 103 -2.32 -3.83 -17.77
C MET A 103 -1.04 -3.97 -16.93
N MET A 104 -1.02 -3.45 -15.69
CA MET A 104 0.14 -3.60 -14.77
C MET A 104 0.12 -4.89 -13.95
N LEU A 105 -1.05 -5.50 -13.76
CA LEU A 105 -1.26 -6.75 -13.02
C LEU A 105 -0.34 -7.92 -13.44
N PRO A 106 -0.13 -8.23 -14.74
CA PRO A 106 0.73 -9.35 -15.11
C PRO A 106 2.19 -9.19 -14.62
N PHE A 107 2.75 -7.98 -14.69
CA PHE A 107 4.10 -7.71 -14.20
C PHE A 107 4.17 -7.76 -12.67
N ALA A 108 3.17 -7.18 -11.99
CA ALA A 108 3.07 -7.23 -10.54
C ALA A 108 2.95 -8.67 -10.02
N LEU A 109 2.19 -9.53 -10.70
CA LEU A 109 2.06 -10.95 -10.34
C LEU A 109 3.38 -11.72 -10.52
N ILE A 110 4.11 -11.46 -11.60
CA ILE A 110 5.42 -12.10 -11.81
C ILE A 110 6.41 -11.69 -10.71
N ILE A 111 6.46 -10.40 -10.38
CA ILE A 111 7.31 -9.87 -9.31
C ILE A 111 6.91 -10.49 -7.95
N LEU A 112 5.62 -10.55 -7.65
CA LEU A 112 5.12 -11.14 -6.41
C LEU A 112 5.46 -12.63 -6.31
N VAL A 113 5.27 -13.41 -7.38
CA VAL A 113 5.65 -14.84 -7.40
C VAL A 113 7.15 -15.00 -7.24
N PHE A 114 7.96 -14.19 -7.93
CA PHE A 114 9.41 -14.20 -7.79
C PHE A 114 9.86 -13.86 -6.36
N LEU A 115 9.28 -12.82 -5.76
CA LEU A 115 9.56 -12.46 -4.37
C LEU A 115 9.14 -13.56 -3.41
N ILE A 116 7.99 -14.22 -3.62
CA ILE A 116 7.57 -15.38 -2.83
C ILE A 116 8.56 -16.54 -2.99
N LEU A 117 9.07 -16.80 -4.20
CA LEU A 117 10.05 -17.87 -4.44
C LEU A 117 11.41 -17.55 -3.81
N VAL A 118 11.86 -16.29 -3.87
CA VAL A 118 13.09 -15.84 -3.23
C VAL A 118 12.94 -15.88 -1.72
N PHE A 119 11.82 -15.40 -1.18
CA PHE A 119 11.53 -15.49 0.25
C PHE A 119 11.41 -16.94 0.67
N LYS A 120 10.74 -17.79 -0.11
CA LYS A 120 10.77 -19.25 0.11
C LYS A 120 12.18 -19.78 0.07
N LEU A 121 13.06 -19.38 -0.85
CA LEU A 121 14.44 -19.86 -0.90
C LEU A 121 15.28 -19.39 0.30
N LEU A 122 15.10 -18.13 0.72
CA LEU A 122 15.81 -17.53 1.85
C LEU A 122 15.33 -18.05 3.21
N TYR A 123 14.04 -18.39 3.32
CA TYR A 123 13.40 -18.86 4.54
C TYR A 123 13.11 -20.38 4.54
N ALA A 124 13.32 -21.11 3.43
CA ALA A 124 13.23 -22.58 3.36
C ALA A 124 14.45 -23.28 3.97
N GLY A 125 15.44 -22.52 4.46
CA GLY A 125 16.37 -23.04 5.46
C GLY A 125 15.67 -23.47 6.76
N ASP A 126 14.48 -22.91 7.04
CA ASP A 126 13.76 -23.13 8.30
C ASP A 126 12.35 -23.74 8.14
N ALA A 127 11.89 -23.98 6.90
CA ALA A 127 10.50 -24.35 6.61
C ALA A 127 10.32 -25.80 6.09
N GLU A 128 11.25 -26.70 6.38
CA GLU A 128 11.07 -28.15 6.24
C GLU A 128 10.27 -28.74 7.43
N SER A 129 9.25 -28.04 7.92
CA SER A 129 8.43 -28.52 9.06
C SER A 129 6.95 -28.09 9.01
N LEU A 130 6.41 -27.77 7.82
CA LEU A 130 4.98 -27.41 7.64
C LEU A 130 4.16 -28.49 6.92
N THR A 131 4.64 -29.73 6.90
CA THR A 131 3.70 -30.83 7.06
C THR A 131 3.39 -30.92 8.55
N PRO A 132 2.12 -30.94 8.99
CA PRO A 132 1.77 -31.48 10.28
C PRO A 132 1.94 -32.99 10.17
N ALA A 133 3.19 -33.43 10.01
CA ALA A 133 3.57 -34.70 10.58
C ALA A 133 3.21 -34.52 12.04
N LYS A 134 2.18 -35.24 12.49
CA LYS A 134 2.16 -35.78 13.83
C LYS A 134 3.61 -36.17 14.09
N GLU A 135 4.33 -35.32 14.83
CA GLU A 135 5.65 -35.61 15.34
C GLU A 135 5.36 -36.73 16.34
N SER A 136 5.19 -37.94 15.81
CA SER A 136 5.04 -39.13 16.60
C SER A 136 6.35 -39.21 17.32
N LEU A 137 6.32 -38.78 18.59
CA LEU A 137 7.40 -39.00 19.50
C LEU A 137 7.54 -40.53 19.53
N ASP A 138 8.54 -41.05 18.82
CA ASP A 138 8.67 -42.48 18.59
C ASP A 138 9.30 -43.07 19.86
N CYS A 139 8.45 -43.27 20.86
CA CYS A 139 8.81 -43.85 22.13
C CYS A 139 9.25 -45.31 21.87
N HIS A 140 10.49 -45.65 22.25
CA HIS A 140 11.05 -46.99 22.03
C HIS A 140 10.18 -48.08 22.69
N GLN A 141 10.25 -49.32 22.20
CA GLN A 141 9.55 -50.48 22.75
C GLN A 141 9.73 -50.55 24.28
N GLY A 142 8.62 -50.41 25.02
CA GLY A 142 8.59 -50.32 26.49
C GLY A 142 8.16 -48.96 27.05
N SER A 143 7.98 -47.96 26.19
CA SER A 143 7.46 -46.63 26.56
C SER A 143 6.31 -46.21 25.64
N HIS A 144 5.40 -45.39 26.17
CA HIS A 144 4.27 -44.85 25.43
C HIS A 144 4.18 -43.33 25.60
N GLU A 145 3.66 -42.65 24.58
CA GLU A 145 3.49 -41.20 24.58
C GLU A 145 2.24 -40.80 25.39
N VAL A 146 2.40 -39.87 26.33
CA VAL A 146 1.31 -39.26 27.09
C VAL A 146 1.29 -37.75 26.82
N PRO A 147 0.12 -37.15 26.53
CA PRO A 147 0.01 -35.70 26.33
C PRO A 147 0.13 -34.95 27.65
N ILE A 148 0.99 -33.94 27.68
CA ILE A 148 1.16 -33.03 28.83
C ILE A 148 -0.09 -32.15 28.96
N LYS A 149 -0.70 -32.17 30.14
CA LYS A 149 -1.84 -31.31 30.48
C LYS A 149 -1.39 -30.07 31.25
N GLN A 150 -2.25 -29.06 31.27
CA GLN A 150 -1.97 -27.85 32.03
C GLN A 150 -1.91 -28.16 33.53
N GLY A 151 -0.79 -27.83 34.16
CA GLY A 151 -0.53 -28.09 35.58
C GLY A 151 0.25 -29.38 35.86
N ASP A 152 0.60 -30.16 34.84
CA ASP A 152 1.49 -31.30 35.00
C ASP A 152 2.92 -30.84 35.30
N THR A 153 3.63 -31.68 36.06
CA THR A 153 5.06 -31.50 36.35
C THR A 153 5.77 -32.82 36.06
N CYS A 154 7.06 -32.76 35.68
CA CYS A 154 7.85 -33.99 35.50
C CYS A 154 7.81 -34.88 36.73
N TRP A 155 7.81 -34.29 37.92
CA TRP A 155 7.69 -35.02 39.18
C TRP A 155 6.37 -35.79 39.30
N ALA A 156 5.24 -35.15 38.99
CA ALA A 156 3.92 -35.83 39.04
C ALA A 156 3.80 -36.95 38.00
N ILE A 157 4.35 -36.74 36.80
CA ILE A 157 4.37 -37.74 35.73
C ILE A 157 5.26 -38.93 36.12
N ALA A 158 6.49 -38.66 36.57
CA ALA A 158 7.43 -39.68 37.05
C ALA A 158 6.85 -40.49 38.22
N GLN A 159 6.19 -39.82 39.16
CA GLN A 159 5.52 -40.46 40.30
C GLN A 159 4.39 -41.40 39.89
N THR A 160 3.65 -41.05 38.83
CA THR A 160 2.56 -41.87 38.28
C THR A 160 3.13 -43.10 37.55
N SER A 161 4.27 -42.96 36.91
CA SER A 161 4.97 -44.02 36.19
C SER A 161 5.99 -44.79 37.04
N HIS A 162 6.05 -44.53 38.35
CA HIS A 162 6.96 -45.19 39.29
C HIS A 162 8.45 -45.10 38.95
N VAL A 163 8.87 -44.03 38.28
CA VAL A 163 10.29 -43.75 37.93
C VAL A 163 10.76 -42.46 38.59
N THR A 164 12.08 -42.24 38.62
CA THR A 164 12.63 -40.93 39.02
C THR A 164 12.52 -39.92 37.87
N VAL A 165 12.65 -38.64 38.18
CA VAL A 165 12.62 -37.58 37.15
C VAL A 165 13.82 -37.74 36.22
N GLU A 166 14.96 -38.13 36.77
CA GLU A 166 16.19 -38.39 36.03
C GLU A 166 15.99 -39.57 35.06
N GLU A 167 15.43 -40.69 35.55
CA GLU A 167 15.16 -41.87 34.73
C GLU A 167 14.12 -41.59 33.64
N LEU A 168 13.10 -40.76 33.93
CA LEU A 168 12.13 -40.29 32.95
C LEU A 168 12.80 -39.47 31.83
N LEU A 169 13.75 -38.59 32.16
CA LEU A 169 14.45 -37.75 31.17
C LEU A 169 15.51 -38.53 30.37
N GLU A 170 16.06 -39.60 30.94
CA GLU A 170 16.98 -40.52 30.26
C GLU A 170 16.28 -41.42 29.23
N LEU A 171 14.94 -41.51 29.25
CA LEU A 171 14.19 -42.29 28.26
C LEU A 171 14.37 -41.73 26.85
N GLN A 172 14.47 -42.66 25.90
CA GLN A 172 14.54 -42.34 24.49
C GLN A 172 13.25 -41.65 24.04
N GLY A 173 13.39 -40.42 23.51
CA GLY A 173 12.27 -39.54 23.17
C GLY A 173 12.11 -38.33 24.11
N ASN A 174 12.72 -38.36 25.30
CA ASN A 174 12.62 -37.28 26.29
C ASN A 174 13.85 -36.36 26.37
N ALA A 175 14.84 -36.54 25.48
CA ALA A 175 16.09 -35.78 25.49
C ALA A 175 15.91 -34.24 25.36
N HIS A 176 14.77 -33.80 24.83
CA HIS A 176 14.44 -32.38 24.63
C HIS A 176 13.35 -31.86 25.58
N VAL A 177 12.96 -32.66 26.57
CA VAL A 177 11.95 -32.26 27.55
C VAL A 177 12.61 -31.43 28.64
N ASP A 178 12.16 -30.18 28.77
CA ASP A 178 12.56 -29.27 29.84
C ASP A 178 11.45 -29.24 30.91
N CYS A 179 11.76 -29.74 32.10
CA CYS A 179 10.82 -29.84 33.22
C CYS A 179 10.36 -28.48 33.76
N ASP A 180 11.15 -27.42 33.58
CA ASP A 180 10.76 -26.07 33.98
C ASP A 180 9.84 -25.40 32.95
N ARG A 181 9.77 -25.96 31.74
CA ARG A 181 9.06 -25.37 30.59
C ARG A 181 8.20 -26.39 29.84
N LEU A 182 7.39 -27.12 30.60
CA LEU A 182 6.42 -28.04 30.02
C LEU A 182 5.36 -27.29 29.22
N VAL A 183 5.18 -27.68 27.96
CA VAL A 183 4.20 -27.08 27.05
C VAL A 183 2.98 -27.99 26.97
N PRO A 184 1.78 -27.53 27.37
CA PRO A 184 0.55 -28.31 27.23
C PRO A 184 0.29 -28.70 25.78
N GLY A 185 -0.10 -29.95 25.55
CA GLY A 185 -0.39 -30.50 24.22
C GLY A 185 0.80 -31.14 23.50
N LYS A 186 2.02 -31.02 24.02
CA LYS A 186 3.16 -31.86 23.59
C LYS A 186 3.10 -33.24 24.27
N GLY A 187 3.64 -34.26 23.60
CA GLY A 187 3.81 -35.59 24.17
C GLY A 187 5.10 -35.73 24.97
N ILE A 188 5.08 -36.62 25.96
CA ILE A 188 6.25 -37.11 26.71
C ILE A 188 6.22 -38.64 26.74
N CYS A 189 7.37 -39.29 26.58
CA CYS A 189 7.45 -40.74 26.68
C CYS A 189 7.47 -41.15 28.17
N VAL A 190 6.62 -42.09 28.54
CA VAL A 190 6.61 -42.69 29.88
C VAL A 190 6.71 -44.22 29.77
N PRO A 191 7.32 -44.92 30.72
CA PRO A 191 7.36 -46.37 30.71
C PRO A 191 5.93 -46.94 30.87
N ALA A 192 5.67 -48.07 30.21
CA ALA A 192 4.39 -48.78 30.29
C ALA A 192 4.22 -49.56 31.61
#